data_AF-A0A950Q1P9-F1
#
_entry.id   AF-A0A950Q1P9-F1
#
_cell.length_a   1.000
_cell.length_b   1.000
_cell.length_c   1.000
_cell.angle_alpha   90.00
_cell.angle_beta   90.00
_cell.angle_gamma   90.00
#
_symmetry.space_group_name_H-M   'P 1'
#
loop_
_entity.id
_entity.type
_entity.pdbx_description
1 polymer ?
#
loop_
_entity_poly.entity_id
_entity_poly.type
_entity_poly.pdbx_seq_one_letter_code
_entity_poly.pdbx_strand_id
1 'polypeptide(L)' 'MIAVHALAFVGGALLVALVLYSAVVTVVLPRGESATLTRIVFIGWRSVFVFFANRTKTYESTDRIMAFYGPVG' A
#
# COMPACT_ATOMS: atom_id res chain seq x y z
N MET A 1 -14.98 -26.74 0.96
CA MET A 1 -14.71 -26.62 -0.49
C MET A 1 -15.36 -25.38 -1.10
N ILE A 2 -16.69 -25.25 -1.11
CA ILE A 2 -17.40 -24.11 -1.73
C ILE A 2 -17.02 -22.75 -1.11
N ALA A 3 -16.91 -22.66 0.22
CA ALA A 3 -16.53 -21.42 0.90
C ALA A 3 -15.15 -20.88 0.47
N VAL A 4 -14.17 -21.76 0.27
CA VAL A 4 -12.83 -21.38 -0.18
C VAL A 4 -12.86 -20.85 -1.61
N HIS A 5 -13.65 -21.48 -2.48
CA HIS A 5 -13.82 -21.02 -3.88
C HIS A 5 -14.55 -19.68 -3.94
N ALA A 6 -15.58 -19.48 -3.12
CA ALA A 6 -16.28 -18.22 -3.02
C ALA A 6 -15.36 -17.09 -2.52
N LEU A 7 -14.54 -17.36 -1.49
CA LEU A 7 -13.55 -16.40 -1.01
C LEU A 7 -12.49 -16.08 -2.07
N ALA A 8 -11.98 -17.09 -2.77
CA ALA A 8 -11.02 -16.89 -3.85
C ALA A 8 -11.61 -16.05 -4.99
N PHE A 9 -12.87 -16.30 -5.37
CA PHE A 9 -13.56 -15.54 -6.40
C PHE A 9 -13.76 -14.07 -5.99
N VAL A 10 -14.28 -13.83 -4.78
CA VAL A 10 -14.49 -12.48 -4.25
C VAL A 10 -13.15 -11.74 -4.13
N GLY A 11 -12.11 -12.40 -3.62
CA GLY A 11 -10.77 -11.82 -3.53
C GLY A 11 -10.19 -11.44 -4.89
N GLY A 12 -10.32 -12.32 -5.89
CA GLY A 12 -9.89 -12.04 -7.26
C GLY A 12 -10.66 -10.87 -7.89
N ALA A 13 -11.99 -10.83 -7.73
CA ALA A 13 -12.82 -9.75 -8.25
C ALA A 13 -12.47 -8.39 -7.62
N LEU A 14 -12.24 -8.35 -6.30
CA LEU A 14 -11.79 -7.16 -5.60
C LEU A 14 -10.42 -6.69 -6.09
N LEU A 15 -9.48 -7.63 -6.29
CA LEU A 15 -8.15 -7.31 -6.81
C LEU A 15 -8.23 -6.69 -8.20
N VAL A 16 -9.03 -7.27 -9.11
CA VAL A 16 -9.25 -6.70 -10.45
C VAL A 16 -9.84 -5.30 -10.38
N ALA A 17 -10.86 -5.09 -9.54
CA ALA A 17 -11.49 -3.78 -9.37
C ALA A 17 -10.49 -2.72 -8.86
N LEU A 18 -9.63 -3.07 -7.90
CA LEU A 18 -8.60 -2.18 -7.37
C LEU A 18 -7.56 -1.80 -8.43
N VAL A 19 -7.13 -2.76 -9.25
CA VAL A 19 -6.17 -2.51 -10.33
C VAL A 19 -6.79 -1.60 -11.40
N LEU A 20 -8.02 -1.87 -11.82
CA LEU A 20 -8.72 -1.02 -12.80
C LEU A 20 -8.92 0.39 -12.27
N TYR A 21 -9.30 0.54 -11.01
CA TYR A 21 -9.43 1.85 -10.37
C TYR A 21 -8.08 2.60 -10.37
N SER A 22 -6.99 1.92 -10.03
CA SER A 22 -5.64 2.49 -10.09
C SER A 22 -5.25 2.91 -11.51
N ALA A 23 -5.54 2.08 -12.51
CA ALA A 23 -5.28 2.40 -13.90
C ALA A 23 -6.08 3.63 -14.37
N VAL A 24 -7.36 3.73 -14.00
CA VAL A 24 -8.20 4.90 -14.34
C VAL A 24 -7.65 6.15 -13.66
N VAL A 25 -7.33 6.10 -12.37
CA VAL A 25 -6.77 7.26 -11.66
C VAL A 25 -5.45 7.71 -12.27
N THR A 26 -4.56 6.78 -12.62
CA THR A 26 -3.23 7.12 -13.17
C THR A 26 -3.29 7.66 -14.60
N VAL A 27 -4.22 7.18 -15.42
CA VAL A 27 -4.32 7.58 -16.84
C VAL A 27 -5.22 8.79 -17.03
N VAL A 28 -6.34 8.87 -16.30
CA VAL A 28 -7.41 9.84 -16.53
C VAL A 28 -7.28 11.06 -15.62
N LEU A 29 -6.75 10.92 -14.39
CA LEU A 29 -6.68 12.04 -13.46
C LEU A 29 -5.46 12.92 -13.75
N PRO A 30 -5.64 14.19 -14.14
CA PRO A 30 -4.52 15.10 -14.40
C PRO A 30 -3.88 15.49 -13.06
N ARG A 31 -2.71 14.92 -12.74
CA ARG A 31 -1.55 15.37 -11.91
C ARG A 31 -1.65 16.59 -10.94
N GLY A 32 -2.81 16.91 -10.39
CA GLY A 32 -3.06 18.05 -9.49
C GLY A 32 -4.12 17.83 -8.42
N GLU A 33 -4.96 16.79 -8.54
CA GLU A 33 -5.84 16.34 -7.47
C GLU A 33 -5.09 15.37 -6.55
N SER A 34 -5.11 15.63 -5.24
CA SER A 34 -4.51 14.75 -4.23
C SER A 34 -5.32 13.46 -4.14
N ALA A 35 -5.07 12.56 -5.09
CA ALA A 35 -5.83 11.34 -5.26
C ALA A 35 -5.83 10.57 -3.93
N THR A 36 -7.02 10.39 -3.35
CA THR A 36 -7.24 9.56 -2.16
C THR A 36 -6.55 8.21 -2.29
N LEU A 37 -6.49 7.67 -3.51
CA LEU A 37 -5.75 6.45 -3.84
C LEU A 37 -4.25 6.56 -3.56
N THR A 38 -3.58 7.60 -4.06
CA THR A 38 -2.16 7.85 -3.77
C THR A 38 -1.93 7.94 -2.27
N ARG A 39 -2.80 8.66 -1.55
CA ARG A 39 -2.73 8.75 -0.09
C ARG A 39 -2.87 7.37 0.58
N ILE A 40 -3.83 6.55 0.15
CA ILE A 40 -4.02 5.18 0.65
C ILE A 40 -2.77 4.33 0.41
N VAL A 41 -2.20 4.40 -0.79
CA VAL A 41 -0.97 3.65 -1.13
C VAL A 41 0.19 4.08 -0.24
N PHE A 42 0.44 5.38 -0.10
CA PHE A 42 1.52 5.89 0.75
C PHE A 42 1.33 5.56 2.24
N ILE A 43 0.10 5.67 2.76
CA ILE A 43 -0.20 5.28 4.15
C ILE A 43 -0.04 3.76 4.34
N GLY A 44 -0.52 2.96 3.39
CA GLY A 44 -0.37 1.52 3.39
C GLY A 44 1.11 1.13 3.39
N TRP A 45 1.91 1.72 2.50
CA TRP A 45 3.35 1.50 2.45
C TRP A 45 4.03 1.91 3.76
N ARG A 46 3.73 3.09 4.29
CA ARG A 46 4.25 3.56 5.59
C ARG A 46 3.93 2.59 6.73
N SER A 47 2.74 1.98 6.74
CA SER A 47 2.34 1.06 7.80
C SER A 47 3.24 -0.18 7.89
N VAL A 48 3.76 -0.66 6.76
CA VAL A 48 4.71 -1.78 6.70
C VAL A 48 6.02 -1.41 7.40
N PHE A 49 6.56 -0.24 7.12
CA PHE A 49 7.79 0.25 7.76
C PHE A 49 7.59 0.48 9.26
N VAL A 50 6.49 1.10 9.65
CA VAL A 50 6.14 1.31 11.07
C VAL A 50 6.00 -0.02 11.80
N PHE A 51 5.41 -1.04 11.17
CA PHE A 51 5.30 -2.37 11.76
C PHE A 51 6.69 -2.97 12.08
N PHE A 52 7.64 -2.89 11.15
CA PHE A 52 9.00 -3.38 11.39
C PHE A 52 9.77 -2.51 12.38
N ALA A 53 9.63 -1.18 12.31
CA ALA A 53 10.22 -0.25 13.26
C ALA A 53 9.79 -0.54 14.70
N ASN A 54 8.48 -0.75 14.93
CA ASN A 54 7.91 -1.07 16.24
C ASN A 54 8.38 -2.43 16.82
N ARG A 55 8.97 -3.31 16.01
CA ARG A 55 9.56 -4.58 16.47
C ARG A 55 10.99 -4.41 16.98
N THR A 56 11.59 -3.24 16.78
CA THR A 56 12.95 -2.93 17.27
C THR A 56 12.91 -2.26 18.64
N LYS A 57 13.96 -2.46 19.44
CA LYS A 57 14.06 -1.92 20.82
C LYS A 57 14.94 -0.68 20.92
N THR A 58 15.68 -0.34 19.86
CA THR A 58 16.61 0.79 19.85
C THR A 58 16.18 1.84 18.84
N TYR A 59 16.43 3.10 19.17
CA TYR A 59 16.11 4.22 18.30
C TYR A 59 16.86 4.13 16.97
N GLU A 60 18.13 3.74 17.01
CA GLU A 60 19.00 3.60 15.84
C GLU A 60 18.49 2.54 14.86
N SER A 61 17.88 1.46 15.37
CA SER A 61 17.30 0.42 14.52
C SER A 61 16.01 0.88 13.86
N THR A 62 15.17 1.60 14.62
CA THR A 62 13.95 2.23 14.09
C THR A 62 14.28 3.25 13.00
N ASP A 63 15.25 4.12 13.26
CA ASP A 63 15.68 5.15 12.32
C ASP A 63 16.25 4.54 11.04
N ARG A 64 17.12 3.52 11.16
CA ARG A 64 17.64 2.79 10.00
C ARG A 64 16.54 2.15 9.15
N ILE A 65 15.51 1.57 9.76
CA ILE A 65 14.37 1.01 9.02
C ILE A 65 13.59 2.12 8.32
N MET A 66 13.31 3.22 9.02
CA MET A 66 12.57 4.36 8.46
C MET A 66 13.35 5.13 7.40
N ALA A 67 14.69 5.07 7.40
CA ALA A 67 15.51 5.66 6.35
C ALA A 67 15.22 5.04 4.97
N PHE A 68 14.90 3.75 4.91
CA PHE A 68 14.51 3.06 3.68
C PHE A 68 13.09 3.40 3.18
N TYR A 69 12.27 4.05 4.00
CA TYR A 69 10.96 4.55 3.56
C TYR A 69 11.10 5.81 2.69
N GLY A 70 12.16 6.61 2.92
CA GLY A 70 12.49 7.77 2.11
C GLY A 70 13.28 7.43 0.84
N PRO A 71 13.57 8.44 -0.01
CA PRO A 71 14.48 8.28 -1.14
C PRO A 71 15.87 7.85 -0.66
N VAL A 72 16.44 6.81 -1.28
CA VAL A 72 17.76 6.26 -0.95
C VAL A 72 18.84 6.62 -2.00
N GLY A 73 18.61 7.69 -2.76
CA GLY A 73 19.49 8.23 -3.79
C GLY A 73 19.25 9.71 -4.03
#